data_AF-A0A8K0KGG7-F1
#
_entry.id   AF-A0A8K0KGG7-F1
#
_cell.length_a   1.000
_cell.length_b   1.000
_cell.length_c   1.000
_cell.angle_alpha   90.00
_cell.angle_beta   90.00
_cell.angle_gamma   90.00
#
_symmetry.space_group_name_H-M   'P 1'
#
loop_
_entity.id
_entity.type
_entity.pdbx_description
1 polymer ?
#
loop_
_entity_poly.entity_id
_entity_poly.type
_entity_poly.pdbx_seq_one_letter_code
_entity_poly.pdbx_strand_id
1 'polypeptide(L)'
;MPKSRPGGIVAEGMAGVTLTNEQFQMLLAQVSLSAGSVERNSCAPPVTSGNFVKCTAQFCGGAANDLEAFLEAVITYKDCANVSDENALRGLSILLEGTAATWWQGVKGVDSLRNAFSRKLPPHLVFREIFSREQRNDEASDLLVCHIRGLFAQLPYALPERVQLDMNYGLLHRKIRKRITASETDSFATLLRRCRDVELSQREKTADVVTQRAPVNSGSTGGRRPRCSFCRNFGHSTEECWKARSERVL
;
A
#
# COMPACT_ATOMS: atom_id res chain seq x y z
N MET A 1 -44.73 -68.48 61.45
CA MET A 1 -44.58 -68.50 59.98
C MET A 1 -45.88 -67.99 59.36
N PRO A 2 -45.94 -67.08 58.36
CA PRO A 2 -45.16 -65.87 58.04
C PRO A 2 -46.02 -64.56 57.94
N LYS A 3 -45.32 -63.39 58.00
CA LYS A 3 -45.41 -62.07 57.31
C LYS A 3 -46.72 -61.58 56.64
N SER A 4 -47.07 -60.29 56.51
CA SER A 4 -46.55 -58.95 56.87
C SER A 4 -47.65 -57.91 56.53
N ARG A 5 -47.59 -56.73 57.19
CA ARG A 5 -48.50 -55.56 57.01
C ARG A 5 -48.22 -54.73 55.73
N PRO A 6 -49.16 -53.84 55.33
CA PRO A 6 -49.10 -53.07 54.08
C PRO A 6 -48.63 -51.60 54.26
N GLY A 7 -48.20 -50.99 53.14
CA GLY A 7 -48.37 -49.56 52.85
C GLY A 7 -47.12 -48.67 52.92
N GLY A 8 -46.94 -47.84 51.88
CA GLY A 8 -46.18 -46.59 51.97
C GLY A 8 -45.19 -46.34 50.83
N ILE A 9 -45.63 -45.62 49.80
CA ILE A 9 -44.78 -44.95 48.80
C ILE A 9 -44.19 -43.70 49.46
N VAL A 10 -42.87 -43.46 49.36
CA VAL A 10 -42.32 -42.09 49.37
C VAL A 10 -41.01 -42.03 48.60
N ALA A 11 -40.97 -41.14 47.63
CA ALA A 11 -39.80 -40.77 46.84
C ALA A 11 -38.84 -39.91 47.68
N GLU A 12 -37.55 -40.18 47.57
CA GLU A 12 -36.47 -39.33 48.10
C GLU A 12 -36.48 -37.97 47.39
N GLY A 13 -36.81 -36.92 48.14
CA GLY A 13 -36.55 -35.54 47.72
C GLY A 13 -35.12 -35.15 48.06
N MET A 14 -34.34 -34.75 47.06
CA MET A 14 -33.05 -34.07 47.23
C MET A 14 -33.24 -32.86 48.15
N ALA A 15 -32.62 -32.89 49.33
CA ALA A 15 -32.54 -31.74 50.21
C ALA A 15 -31.69 -30.66 49.54
N GLY A 16 -32.33 -29.72 48.85
CA GLY A 16 -31.71 -28.48 48.44
C GLY A 16 -31.28 -27.72 49.69
N VAL A 17 -30.00 -27.39 49.80
CA VAL A 17 -29.49 -26.51 50.86
C VAL A 17 -30.13 -25.14 50.64
N THR A 18 -31.18 -24.83 51.39
CA THR A 18 -31.80 -23.51 51.41
C THR A 18 -31.07 -22.64 52.42
N LEU A 19 -30.21 -21.75 51.92
CA LEU A 19 -29.61 -20.71 52.75
C LEU A 19 -30.72 -19.76 53.21
N THR A 20 -30.81 -19.48 54.51
CA THR A 20 -31.81 -18.50 54.99
C THR A 20 -31.43 -17.10 54.51
N ASN A 21 -32.43 -16.24 54.32
CA ASN A 21 -32.20 -14.87 53.82
C ASN A 21 -31.22 -14.08 54.72
N GLU A 22 -31.22 -14.38 56.02
CA GLU A 22 -30.31 -13.79 57.02
C GLU A 22 -28.87 -14.29 56.85
N GLN A 23 -28.69 -15.60 56.60
CA GLN A 23 -27.39 -16.19 56.29
C GLN A 23 -26.82 -15.66 54.97
N PHE A 24 -27.70 -15.39 53.99
CA PHE A 24 -27.31 -14.78 52.72
C PHE A 24 -26.86 -13.31 52.88
N GLN A 25 -27.57 -12.53 53.69
CA GLN A 25 -27.21 -11.15 53.99
C GLN A 25 -25.88 -11.06 54.76
N MET A 26 -25.66 -11.96 55.73
CA MET A 26 -24.37 -12.03 56.43
C MET A 26 -23.22 -12.39 55.51
N LEU A 27 -23.43 -13.29 54.54
CA LEU A 27 -22.41 -13.64 53.55
C LEU A 27 -22.08 -12.44 52.65
N LEU A 28 -23.09 -11.71 52.17
CA LEU A 28 -22.90 -10.48 51.37
C LEU A 28 -22.16 -9.38 52.15
N ALA A 29 -22.45 -9.21 53.43
CA ALA A 29 -21.76 -8.26 54.28
C ALA A 29 -20.28 -8.66 54.49
N GLN A 30 -19.98 -9.94 54.71
CA GLN A 30 -18.61 -10.44 54.83
C GLN A 30 -17.81 -10.33 53.53
N VAL A 31 -18.41 -10.60 52.37
CA VAL A 31 -17.75 -10.43 51.07
C VAL A 31 -17.46 -8.95 50.79
N SER A 32 -18.38 -8.05 51.16
CA SER A 32 -18.19 -6.60 51.01
C SER A 32 -17.09 -6.05 51.92
N LEU A 33 -16.96 -6.56 53.15
CA LEU A 33 -15.90 -6.19 54.08
C LEU A 33 -14.53 -6.79 53.68
N SER A 34 -14.52 -8.00 53.13
CA SER A 34 -13.30 -8.67 52.65
C SER A 34 -12.75 -8.03 51.37
N ALA A 35 -13.63 -7.46 50.53
CA ALA A 35 -13.25 -6.69 49.34
C ALA A 35 -12.75 -5.26 49.67
N GLY A 36 -12.80 -4.84 50.93
CA GLY A 36 -12.49 -3.47 51.38
C GLY A 36 -11.06 -3.22 51.90
N SER A 37 -10.14 -4.18 51.76
CA SER A 37 -8.75 -4.03 52.23
C SER A 37 -7.71 -3.99 51.10
N VAL A 38 -8.02 -3.25 50.03
CA VAL A 38 -6.99 -2.66 49.16
C VAL A 38 -7.26 -1.16 49.13
N GLU A 39 -6.23 -0.40 49.50
CA GLU A 39 -6.28 1.02 49.72
C GLU A 39 -6.81 1.80 48.51
N ARG A 40 -7.48 2.91 48.86
CA ARG A 40 -8.08 3.93 48.00
C ARG A 40 -7.17 4.30 46.81
N ASN A 41 -7.61 3.98 45.59
CA ASN A 41 -7.43 4.89 44.46
C ASN A 41 -8.54 4.67 43.42
N SER A 42 -9.34 5.72 43.19
CA SER A 42 -10.25 5.99 42.07
C SER A 42 -10.93 4.79 41.33
N CYS A 43 -12.26 4.76 41.41
CA CYS A 43 -13.16 3.90 40.65
C CYS A 43 -13.06 4.16 39.13
N ALA A 44 -12.29 3.31 38.45
CA ALA A 44 -12.43 2.98 37.04
C ALA A 44 -12.38 1.45 36.93
N PRO A 45 -13.11 0.81 36.00
CA PRO A 45 -12.97 -0.63 35.77
C PRO A 45 -11.49 -0.95 35.47
N PRO A 46 -10.95 -2.12 35.87
CA PRO A 46 -9.62 -2.51 35.45
C PRO A 46 -9.65 -2.65 33.93
N VAL A 47 -9.24 -1.60 33.22
CA VAL A 47 -8.86 -1.68 31.83
C VAL A 47 -7.72 -2.69 31.80
N THR A 48 -8.01 -3.90 31.33
CA THR A 48 -7.00 -4.86 30.93
C THR A 48 -6.18 -4.20 29.83
N SER A 49 -5.11 -3.49 30.22
CA SER A 49 -4.18 -2.87 29.29
C SER A 49 -3.62 -3.98 28.41
N GLY A 50 -3.79 -3.84 27.10
CA GLY A 50 -3.18 -4.76 26.15
C GLY A 50 -1.65 -4.69 26.18
N ASN A 51 -1.03 -5.53 25.36
CA ASN A 51 0.40 -5.52 25.08
C ASN A 51 0.65 -5.77 23.59
N PHE A 52 1.90 -5.67 23.14
CA PHE A 52 2.25 -5.85 21.73
C PHE A 52 2.56 -7.29 21.29
N VAL A 53 2.29 -8.31 22.13
CA VAL A 53 2.66 -9.71 21.80
C VAL A 53 1.95 -10.23 20.55
N LYS A 54 0.73 -9.74 20.25
CA LYS A 54 -0.02 -10.08 19.03
C LYS A 54 0.14 -9.05 17.91
N CYS A 55 0.98 -8.02 18.08
CA CYS A 55 1.26 -7.07 17.03
C CYS A 55 2.22 -7.72 16.03
N THR A 56 1.86 -7.69 14.75
CA THR A 56 2.67 -8.27 13.65
C THR A 56 3.58 -7.25 12.98
N ALA A 57 3.50 -5.98 13.36
CA ALA A 57 4.33 -4.94 12.80
C ALA A 57 5.78 -5.13 13.28
N GLN A 58 6.73 -5.09 12.35
CA GLN A 58 8.15 -5.27 12.65
C GLN A 58 8.99 -4.23 11.92
N PHE A 59 10.08 -3.79 12.56
CA PHE A 59 11.00 -2.82 11.98
C PHE A 59 12.46 -3.18 12.22
N CYS A 60 13.23 -3.37 11.13
CA CYS A 60 14.64 -3.76 11.22
C CYS A 60 15.67 -2.63 11.02
N GLY A 61 15.23 -1.41 10.67
CA GLY A 61 16.12 -0.27 10.41
C GLY A 61 16.71 -0.19 9.00
N GLY A 62 16.35 -1.12 8.10
CA GLY A 62 16.84 -1.15 6.72
C GLY A 62 16.19 -0.11 5.79
N ALA A 63 16.79 0.09 4.60
CA ALA A 63 16.29 1.03 3.59
C ALA A 63 14.94 0.65 2.95
N ALA A 64 14.60 -0.63 2.98
CA ALA A 64 13.35 -1.14 2.46
C ALA A 64 12.17 -0.96 3.42
N ASN A 65 12.44 -0.68 4.71
CA ASN A 65 11.42 -0.58 5.74
C ASN A 65 11.10 0.88 6.04
N ASP A 66 9.85 1.26 5.80
CA ASP A 66 9.36 2.60 6.12
C ASP A 66 9.04 2.69 7.62
N LEU A 67 9.81 3.51 8.34
CA LEU A 67 9.61 3.75 9.76
C LEU A 67 8.24 4.39 10.03
N GLU A 68 7.77 5.30 9.19
CA GLU A 68 6.52 6.03 9.44
C GLU A 68 5.33 5.07 9.31
N ALA A 69 5.33 4.21 8.29
CA ALA A 69 4.31 3.17 8.13
C ALA A 69 4.30 2.17 9.30
N PHE A 70 5.48 1.78 9.79
CA PHE A 70 5.59 0.95 10.99
C PHE A 70 5.00 1.64 12.23
N LEU A 71 5.40 2.89 12.50
CA LEU A 71 4.90 3.63 13.66
C LEU A 71 3.39 3.85 13.59
N GLU A 72 2.83 4.13 12.42
CA GLU A 72 1.38 4.24 12.21
C GLU A 72 0.66 2.93 12.51
N ALA A 73 1.19 1.79 12.06
CA ALA A 73 0.64 0.48 12.37
C ALA A 73 0.68 0.17 13.88
N VAL A 74 1.78 0.52 14.56
CA VAL A 74 1.92 0.34 16.02
C VAL A 74 0.98 1.24 16.80
N ILE A 75 0.82 2.51 16.41
CA ILE A 75 -0.13 3.45 17.03
C ILE A 75 -1.55 2.94 16.85
N THR A 76 -1.92 2.53 15.62
CA THR A 76 -3.24 1.95 15.33
C THR A 76 -3.50 0.71 16.20
N TYR A 77 -2.53 -0.19 16.31
CA TYR A 77 -2.64 -1.37 17.16
C TYR A 77 -2.80 -1.00 18.64
N LYS A 78 -1.98 -0.05 19.13
CA LYS A 78 -2.02 0.44 20.52
C LYS A 78 -3.42 0.95 20.87
N ASP A 79 -4.04 1.71 19.96
CA ASP A 79 -5.38 2.25 20.13
C ASP A 79 -6.44 1.14 20.14
N CYS A 80 -6.35 0.17 19.22
CA CYS A 80 -7.28 -0.97 19.17
C CYS A 80 -7.15 -1.92 20.37
N ALA A 81 -5.93 -2.16 20.86
CA ALA A 81 -5.65 -3.07 21.97
C ALA A 81 -5.62 -2.37 23.34
N ASN A 82 -5.92 -1.07 23.38
CA ASN A 82 -5.91 -0.23 24.58
C ASN A 82 -4.64 -0.43 25.42
N VAL A 83 -3.48 -0.30 24.77
CA VAL A 83 -2.16 -0.44 25.39
C VAL A 83 -1.77 0.91 26.03
N SER A 84 -1.45 0.93 27.32
CA SER A 84 -0.97 2.14 27.99
C SER A 84 0.36 2.64 27.40
N ASP A 85 0.64 3.94 27.50
CA ASP A 85 1.89 4.52 26.98
C ASP A 85 3.15 3.87 27.58
N GLU A 86 3.09 3.54 28.87
CA GLU A 86 4.17 2.87 29.58
C GLU A 86 4.41 1.45 29.07
N ASN A 87 3.33 0.70 28.78
CA ASN A 87 3.42 -0.65 28.21
C ASN A 87 3.80 -0.59 26.73
N ALA A 88 3.39 0.45 26.02
CA ALA A 88 3.76 0.66 24.64
C ALA A 88 5.27 0.94 24.52
N LEU A 89 5.82 1.83 25.35
CA LEU A 89 7.26 2.12 25.31
C LEU A 89 8.12 0.91 25.67
N ARG A 90 7.70 0.09 26.64
CA ARG A 90 8.38 -1.16 27.01
C ARG A 90 8.23 -2.22 25.93
N GLY A 91 7.03 -2.37 25.38
CA GLY A 91 6.73 -3.36 24.35
C GLY A 91 7.33 -3.02 22.99
N LEU A 92 7.71 -1.77 22.72
CA LEU A 92 8.24 -1.42 21.40
C LEU A 92 9.49 -2.23 21.04
N SER A 93 10.31 -2.61 22.03
CA SER A 93 11.53 -3.39 21.80
C SER A 93 11.27 -4.78 21.21
N ILE A 94 10.08 -5.39 21.42
CA ILE A 94 9.77 -6.70 20.84
C ILE A 94 9.36 -6.62 19.35
N LEU A 95 9.07 -5.41 18.86
CA LEU A 95 8.71 -5.13 17.47
C LEU A 95 9.92 -4.67 16.64
N LEU A 96 11.05 -4.43 17.31
CA LEU A 96 12.29 -4.02 16.67
C LEU A 96 13.17 -5.24 16.42
N GLU A 97 13.77 -5.30 15.24
CA GLU A 97 14.70 -6.35 14.84
C GLU A 97 15.99 -5.74 14.27
N GLY A 98 17.00 -6.58 14.02
CA GLY A 98 18.23 -6.19 13.31
C GLY A 98 18.91 -4.94 13.89
N THR A 99 19.26 -3.99 13.01
CA THR A 99 19.97 -2.76 13.38
C THR A 99 19.15 -1.86 14.31
N ALA A 100 17.82 -1.83 14.14
CA ALA A 100 16.94 -1.03 15.00
C ALA A 100 16.90 -1.57 16.43
N ALA A 101 16.86 -2.90 16.62
CA ALA A 101 16.91 -3.52 17.94
C ALA A 101 18.22 -3.21 18.68
N THR A 102 19.36 -3.35 17.99
CA THR A 102 20.68 -3.02 18.55
C THR A 102 20.78 -1.55 18.94
N TRP A 103 20.25 -0.65 18.11
CA TRP A 103 20.23 0.79 18.41
C TRP A 103 19.35 1.11 19.64
N TRP A 104 18.18 0.46 19.76
CA TRP A 104 17.22 0.68 20.85
C TRP A 104 17.76 0.31 22.24
N GLN A 105 18.77 -0.56 22.31
CA GLN A 105 19.45 -0.90 23.56
C GLN A 105 20.21 0.30 24.15
N GLY A 106 20.78 1.16 23.29
CA GLY A 106 21.55 2.34 23.70
C GLY A 106 20.71 3.60 23.86
N VAL A 107 19.65 3.75 23.05
CA VAL A 107 18.78 4.95 23.05
C VAL A 107 17.32 4.53 23.05
N LYS A 108 16.56 4.98 24.04
CA LYS A 108 15.12 4.71 24.15
C LYS A 108 14.33 5.97 23.83
N GLY A 109 13.26 5.83 23.07
CA GLY A 109 12.32 6.93 22.78
C GLY A 109 11.88 6.95 21.32
N VAL A 110 10.59 7.21 21.11
CA VAL A 110 9.98 7.23 19.77
C VAL A 110 10.53 8.40 18.94
N ASP A 111 10.73 9.58 19.53
CA ASP A 111 11.30 10.73 18.84
C ASP A 111 12.76 10.50 18.42
N SER A 112 13.54 9.89 19.31
CA SER A 112 14.91 9.48 18.99
C SER A 112 14.95 8.44 17.87
N LEU A 113 13.99 7.50 17.84
CA LEU A 113 13.87 6.50 16.78
C LEU A 113 13.54 7.15 15.44
N ARG A 114 12.62 8.13 15.43
CA ARG A 114 12.35 8.99 14.27
C ARG A 114 13.63 9.70 13.83
N ASN A 115 14.35 10.36 14.73
CA ASN A 115 15.58 11.07 14.35
C ASN A 115 16.68 10.17 13.78
N ALA A 116 16.79 8.92 14.26
CA ALA A 116 17.82 7.99 13.82
C ALA A 116 17.48 7.28 12.49
N PHE A 117 16.20 6.97 12.26
CA PHE A 117 15.78 6.11 11.15
C PHE A 117 14.80 6.77 10.17
N SER A 118 14.21 7.92 10.49
CA SER A 118 13.38 8.66 9.53
C SER A 118 14.25 9.15 8.39
N ARG A 119 13.89 8.75 7.17
CA ARG A 119 14.48 9.25 5.93
C ARG A 119 13.82 10.55 5.48
N LYS A 120 13.40 11.42 6.43
CA LYS A 120 12.75 12.68 6.10
C LYS A 120 13.79 13.63 5.53
N LEU A 121 13.67 13.91 4.24
CA LEU A 121 14.51 14.88 3.58
C LEU A 121 14.13 16.29 4.06
N PRO A 122 15.10 17.18 4.33
CA PRO A 122 14.78 18.59 4.52
C PRO A 122 14.11 19.17 3.26
N PRO A 123 13.26 20.20 3.36
CA PRO A 123 12.37 20.63 2.28
C PRO A 123 13.06 20.88 0.93
N HIS A 124 14.23 21.50 0.93
CA HIS A 124 14.99 21.78 -0.29
C HIS A 124 15.51 20.49 -0.97
N LEU A 125 15.80 19.43 -0.21
CA LEU A 125 16.17 18.13 -0.76
C LEU A 125 14.94 17.36 -1.27
N VAL A 126 13.78 17.54 -0.64
CA VAL A 126 12.50 17.02 -1.17
C VAL A 126 12.24 17.58 -2.56
N PHE A 127 12.35 18.90 -2.74
CA PHE A 127 12.18 19.51 -4.07
C PHE A 127 13.22 19.02 -5.07
N ARG A 128 14.49 18.91 -4.65
CA ARG A 128 15.54 18.34 -5.51
C ARG A 128 15.21 16.92 -5.96
N GLU A 129 14.65 16.11 -5.06
CA GLU A 129 14.25 14.73 -5.37
C GLU A 129 13.05 14.68 -6.31
N ILE A 130 12.02 15.51 -6.07
CA ILE A 130 10.82 15.61 -6.93
C ILE A 130 11.21 15.89 -8.38
N PHE A 131 12.14 16.83 -8.59
CA PHE A 131 12.58 17.24 -9.92
C PHE A 131 13.81 16.48 -10.43
N SER A 132 14.26 15.43 -9.71
CA SER A 132 15.45 14.66 -10.09
C SER A 132 15.24 13.83 -11.36
N ARG A 133 14.00 13.40 -11.62
CA ARG A 133 13.61 12.60 -12.79
C ARG A 133 12.21 12.95 -13.28
N GLU A 134 12.02 12.81 -14.58
CA GLU A 134 10.70 12.81 -15.22
C GLU A 134 10.15 11.37 -15.34
N GLN A 135 8.89 11.25 -15.77
CA GLN A 135 8.24 9.96 -16.05
C GLN A 135 9.03 9.13 -17.07
N ARG A 136 9.32 7.87 -16.74
CA ARG A 136 9.97 6.95 -17.69
C ARG A 136 8.99 6.46 -18.75
N ASN A 137 9.52 5.95 -19.87
CA ASN A 137 8.68 5.47 -20.98
C ASN A 137 7.82 4.24 -20.64
N ASP A 138 8.26 3.45 -19.67
CA ASP A 138 7.70 2.19 -19.19
C ASP A 138 7.01 2.32 -17.81
N GLU A 139 6.92 3.53 -17.28
CA GLU A 139 6.33 3.83 -15.98
C GLU A 139 4.90 4.33 -16.11
N ALA A 140 3.96 3.70 -15.39
CA ALA A 140 2.58 4.15 -15.33
C ALA A 140 2.49 5.52 -14.61
N SER A 141 1.63 6.41 -15.11
CA SER A 141 1.46 7.75 -14.53
C SER A 141 1.06 7.70 -13.05
N ASP A 142 0.24 6.73 -12.68
CA ASP A 142 -0.17 6.49 -11.30
C ASP A 142 1.02 6.28 -10.35
N LEU A 143 2.04 5.53 -10.79
CA LEU A 143 3.21 5.24 -9.96
C LEU A 143 4.07 6.49 -9.75
N LEU A 144 4.27 7.28 -10.80
CA LEU A 144 4.99 8.54 -10.70
C LEU A 144 4.27 9.52 -9.77
N VAL A 145 2.95 9.73 -9.98
CA VAL A 145 2.16 10.65 -9.17
C VAL A 145 2.10 10.19 -7.71
N CYS A 146 1.97 8.89 -7.46
CA CYS A 146 2.03 8.32 -6.11
C CYS A 146 3.37 8.64 -5.44
N HIS A 147 4.48 8.40 -6.14
CA HIS A 147 5.82 8.69 -5.65
C HIS A 147 6.02 10.18 -5.32
N ILE A 148 5.67 11.08 -6.24
CA ILE A 148 5.82 12.53 -6.04
C ILE A 148 4.92 13.02 -4.89
N ARG A 149 3.67 12.52 -4.79
CA ARG A 149 2.78 12.84 -3.67
C ARG A 149 3.33 12.36 -2.33
N GLY A 150 3.99 11.21 -2.30
CA GLY A 150 4.73 10.73 -1.13
C GLY A 150 5.87 11.67 -0.72
N LEU A 151 6.56 12.29 -1.69
CA LEU A 151 7.57 13.31 -1.41
C LEU A 151 6.94 14.61 -0.86
N PHE A 152 5.81 15.07 -1.41
CA PHE A 152 5.10 16.23 -0.86
C PHE A 152 4.66 16.03 0.59
N ALA A 153 4.28 14.81 0.97
CA ALA A 153 3.90 14.48 2.35
C ALA A 153 5.07 14.61 3.36
N GLN A 154 6.32 14.67 2.90
CA GLN A 154 7.48 14.91 3.76
C GLN A 154 7.68 16.40 4.09
N LEU A 155 7.01 17.31 3.38
CA LEU A 155 7.13 18.74 3.63
C LEU A 155 6.46 19.11 4.96
N PRO A 156 7.04 20.04 5.74
CA PRO A 156 6.44 20.52 6.98
C PRO A 156 5.20 21.41 6.76
N TYR A 157 4.91 21.76 5.50
CA TYR A 157 3.77 22.56 5.08
C TYR A 157 3.10 21.91 3.87
N ALA A 158 1.78 22.11 3.75
CA ALA A 158 1.02 21.66 2.59
C ALA A 158 1.12 22.67 1.45
N LEU A 159 1.48 22.21 0.26
CA LEU A 159 1.38 23.01 -0.96
C LEU A 159 -0.07 23.00 -1.49
N PRO A 160 -0.57 24.10 -2.06
CA PRO A 160 -1.87 24.10 -2.72
C PRO A 160 -1.95 23.02 -3.81
N GLU A 161 -3.08 22.32 -3.91
CA GLU A 161 -3.25 21.20 -4.85
C GLU A 161 -2.95 21.60 -6.29
N ARG A 162 -3.35 22.82 -6.69
CA ARG A 162 -3.05 23.36 -8.02
C ARG A 162 -1.55 23.42 -8.32
N VAL A 163 -0.74 23.86 -7.36
CA VAL A 163 0.72 23.91 -7.51
C VAL A 163 1.31 22.51 -7.62
N GLN A 164 0.79 21.57 -6.81
CA GLN A 164 1.22 20.18 -6.88
C GLN A 164 0.87 19.54 -8.25
N LEU A 165 -0.29 19.87 -8.81
CA LEU A 165 -0.70 19.43 -10.15
C LEU A 165 0.20 19.98 -11.24
N ASP A 166 0.52 21.28 -11.21
CA ASP A 166 1.40 21.91 -12.19
C ASP A 166 2.80 21.27 -12.16
N MET A 167 3.33 20.99 -10.96
CA MET A 167 4.60 20.28 -10.79
C MET A 167 4.54 18.84 -11.34
N ASN A 168 3.50 18.08 -11.01
CA ASN A 168 3.33 16.71 -11.53
C ASN A 168 3.16 16.69 -13.05
N TYR A 169 2.35 17.59 -13.60
CA TYR A 169 2.12 17.71 -15.04
C TYR A 169 3.44 17.99 -15.79
N GLY A 170 4.28 18.88 -15.23
CA GLY A 170 5.61 19.17 -15.75
C GLY A 170 6.57 17.97 -15.78
N LEU A 171 6.29 16.93 -14.99
CA LEU A 171 7.09 15.70 -14.93
C LEU A 171 6.49 14.54 -15.71
N LEU A 172 5.23 14.64 -16.17
CA LEU A 172 4.59 13.64 -17.02
C LEU A 172 5.27 13.52 -18.38
N HIS A 173 5.27 12.31 -18.94
CA HIS A 173 5.90 12.05 -20.22
C HIS A 173 5.23 12.86 -21.35
N ARG A 174 6.01 13.33 -22.33
CA ARG A 174 5.52 14.14 -23.46
C ARG A 174 4.36 13.50 -24.21
N LYS A 175 4.30 12.16 -24.29
CA LYS A 175 3.21 11.41 -24.93
C LYS A 175 1.86 11.68 -24.28
N ILE A 176 1.85 11.89 -22.96
CA ILE A 176 0.66 12.17 -22.16
C ILE A 176 0.30 13.65 -22.26
N ARG A 177 1.29 14.55 -22.04
CA ARG A 177 1.09 16.01 -22.15
C ARG A 177 0.54 16.47 -23.51
N LYS A 178 0.80 15.73 -24.59
CA LYS A 178 0.25 16.03 -25.92
C LYS A 178 -1.25 15.77 -26.05
N ARG A 179 -1.83 14.94 -25.17
CA ARG A 179 -3.26 14.54 -25.22
C ARG A 179 -4.08 15.11 -24.08
N ILE A 180 -3.43 15.62 -23.03
CA ILE A 180 -4.07 16.21 -21.87
C ILE A 180 -3.58 17.66 -21.76
N THR A 181 -4.50 18.61 -21.86
CA THR A 181 -4.22 20.03 -21.64
C THR A 181 -4.20 20.31 -20.13
N ALA A 182 -3.25 21.16 -19.70
CA ALA A 182 -3.10 21.48 -18.27
C ALA A 182 -4.30 22.26 -17.69
N SER A 183 -5.02 23.00 -18.53
CA SER A 183 -6.22 23.77 -18.12
C SER A 183 -7.44 22.91 -17.84
N GLU A 184 -7.46 21.65 -18.30
CA GLU A 184 -8.60 20.74 -18.12
C GLU A 184 -8.46 19.83 -16.88
N THR A 185 -7.40 20.02 -16.09
CA THR A 185 -7.07 19.17 -14.94
C THR A 185 -7.08 19.98 -13.64
N ASP A 186 -8.23 19.98 -12.97
CA ASP A 186 -8.44 20.73 -11.72
C ASP A 186 -8.18 19.90 -10.45
N SER A 187 -8.03 18.58 -10.57
CA SER A 187 -7.79 17.67 -9.46
C SER A 187 -6.89 16.50 -9.87
N PHE A 188 -6.25 15.87 -8.88
CA PHE A 188 -5.47 14.65 -9.12
C PHE A 188 -6.32 13.50 -9.67
N ALA A 189 -7.59 13.38 -9.26
CA ALA A 189 -8.49 12.36 -9.75
C ALA A 189 -8.77 12.52 -11.25
N THR A 190 -9.02 13.75 -11.70
CA THR A 190 -9.24 14.06 -13.12
C THR A 190 -7.99 13.81 -13.96
N LEU A 191 -6.81 14.25 -13.46
CA LEU A 191 -5.53 14.01 -14.13
C LEU A 191 -5.26 12.52 -14.32
N LEU A 192 -5.33 11.73 -13.24
CA LEU A 192 -5.04 10.29 -13.27
C LEU A 192 -6.00 9.53 -14.16
N ARG A 193 -7.30 9.85 -14.11
CA ARG A 193 -8.30 9.25 -15.02
C ARG A 193 -7.90 9.44 -16.48
N ARG A 194 -7.59 10.69 -16.87
CA ARG A 194 -7.19 10.99 -18.24
C ARG A 194 -5.85 10.35 -18.64
N CYS A 195 -4.89 10.28 -17.71
CA CYS A 195 -3.63 9.56 -17.94
C CYS A 195 -3.89 8.08 -18.28
N ARG A 196 -4.74 7.41 -17.50
CA ARG A 196 -5.11 6.01 -17.74
C ARG A 196 -5.78 5.82 -19.10
N ASP A 197 -6.73 6.70 -19.47
CA ASP A 197 -7.39 6.66 -20.78
C ASP A 197 -6.38 6.78 -21.94
N VAL A 198 -5.40 7.67 -21.78
CA VAL A 198 -4.31 7.88 -22.76
C VAL A 198 -3.35 6.70 -22.84
N GLU A 199 -3.02 6.07 -21.71
CA GLU A 199 -2.17 4.89 -21.65
C GLU A 199 -2.85 3.66 -22.25
N LEU A 200 -4.13 3.43 -21.94
CA LEU A 200 -4.96 2.38 -22.55
C LEU A 200 -5.03 2.55 -24.07
N SER A 201 -5.38 3.76 -24.53
CA SER A 201 -5.42 4.10 -25.96
C SER A 201 -4.07 3.96 -26.67
N GLN A 202 -2.96 4.03 -25.95
CA GLN A 202 -1.62 3.79 -26.51
C GLN A 202 -1.30 2.30 -26.59
N ARG A 203 -1.66 1.54 -25.56
CA ARG A 203 -1.50 0.07 -25.53
C ARG A 203 -2.27 -0.59 -26.68
N GLU A 204 -3.51 -0.17 -26.91
CA GLU A 204 -4.34 -0.65 -28.04
C GLU A 204 -3.67 -0.37 -29.39
N LYS A 205 -3.25 0.87 -29.64
CA LYS A 205 -2.53 1.24 -30.88
C LYS A 205 -1.26 0.43 -31.09
N THR A 206 -0.50 0.16 -30.03
CA THR A 206 0.69 -0.69 -30.14
C THR A 206 0.35 -2.15 -30.41
N ALA A 207 -0.74 -2.67 -29.85
CA ALA A 207 -1.21 -4.03 -30.07
C ALA A 207 -1.69 -4.24 -31.52
N ASP A 208 -2.42 -3.27 -32.08
CA ASP A 208 -2.87 -3.31 -33.48
C ASP A 208 -1.68 -3.32 -34.45
N VAL A 209 -0.64 -2.51 -34.18
CA VAL A 209 0.58 -2.48 -35.01
C VAL A 209 1.37 -3.78 -34.93
N VAL A 210 1.42 -4.42 -33.75
CA VAL A 210 2.09 -5.73 -33.59
C VAL A 210 1.30 -6.84 -34.29
N THR A 211 -0.03 -6.81 -34.21
CA THR A 211 -0.91 -7.78 -34.87
C THR A 211 -0.86 -7.65 -36.39
N GLN A 212 -0.75 -6.43 -36.92
CA GLN A 212 -0.53 -6.18 -38.35
C GLN A 212 0.89 -6.50 -38.84
N ARG A 213 1.85 -6.67 -37.92
CA ARG A 213 3.24 -7.07 -38.24
C ARG A 213 3.51 -8.57 -38.06
N ALA A 214 2.51 -9.37 -37.66
CA ALA A 214 2.58 -10.81 -37.86
C ALA A 214 2.80 -11.07 -39.37
N PRO A 215 3.68 -12.01 -39.76
CA PRO A 215 3.92 -12.28 -41.16
C PRO A 215 2.68 -12.95 -41.73
N VAL A 216 1.77 -12.15 -42.27
CA VAL A 216 0.71 -12.66 -43.11
C VAL A 216 1.43 -13.15 -44.36
N ASN A 217 1.64 -14.46 -44.43
CA ASN A 217 2.00 -15.15 -45.65
C ASN A 217 0.77 -15.06 -46.57
N SER A 218 0.59 -13.90 -47.18
CA SER A 218 -0.51 -13.58 -48.06
C SER A 218 0.06 -12.73 -49.17
N GLY A 219 0.21 -13.38 -50.32
CA GLY A 219 0.60 -12.75 -51.57
C GLY A 219 -0.39 -11.65 -51.93
N SER A 220 -0.08 -10.43 -51.53
CA SER A 220 -0.65 -9.23 -52.14
C SER A 220 0.46 -8.49 -52.86
N THR A 221 0.31 -8.46 -54.18
CA THR A 221 1.12 -7.74 -55.15
C THR A 221 0.91 -6.23 -54.99
N GLY A 222 1.40 -5.67 -53.88
CA GLY A 222 1.61 -4.24 -53.71
C GLY A 222 2.77 -3.80 -54.61
N GLY A 223 2.44 -3.36 -55.82
CA GLY A 223 3.37 -3.10 -56.93
C GLY A 223 4.56 -2.23 -56.56
N ARG A 224 5.70 -2.88 -56.28
CA ARG A 224 7.02 -2.25 -56.44
C ARG A 224 7.26 -2.13 -57.94
N ARG A 225 7.38 -0.90 -58.44
CA ARG A 225 7.78 -0.67 -59.84
C ARG A 225 9.03 -1.52 -60.13
N PRO A 226 9.02 -2.39 -61.16
CA PRO A 226 10.14 -3.27 -61.43
C PRO A 226 11.41 -2.43 -61.64
N ARG A 227 12.53 -2.89 -61.08
CA ARG A 227 13.83 -2.25 -61.25
C ARG A 227 14.60 -3.04 -62.30
N CYS A 228 14.99 -2.38 -63.39
CA CYS A 228 15.77 -2.99 -64.45
C CYS A 228 17.14 -3.43 -63.91
N SER A 229 17.56 -4.68 -64.15
CA SER A 229 18.86 -5.19 -63.70
C SER A 229 20.03 -4.62 -64.50
N PHE A 230 19.79 -4.22 -65.76
CA PHE A 230 20.81 -3.61 -66.64
C PHE A 230 21.07 -2.13 -66.31
N CYS A 231 20.08 -1.25 -66.47
CA CYS A 231 20.26 0.20 -66.27
C CYS A 231 19.97 0.69 -64.83
N ARG A 232 19.50 -0.19 -63.93
CA ARG A 232 19.17 0.10 -62.52
C ARG A 232 18.05 1.13 -62.27
N ASN A 233 17.38 1.61 -63.33
CA ASN A 233 16.21 2.49 -63.24
C ASN A 233 14.92 1.70 -62.94
N PHE A 234 13.94 2.40 -62.34
CA PHE A 234 12.64 1.84 -62.00
C PHE A 234 11.62 2.08 -63.14
N GLY A 235 10.64 1.18 -63.26
CA GLY A 235 9.49 1.32 -64.15
C GLY A 235 9.52 0.46 -65.42
N HIS A 236 10.52 -0.40 -65.60
CA HIS A 236 10.60 -1.38 -66.70
C HIS A 236 11.49 -2.57 -66.30
N SER A 237 11.29 -3.71 -66.95
CA SER A 237 12.16 -4.89 -66.79
C SER A 237 13.41 -4.78 -67.69
N THR A 238 14.37 -5.68 -67.52
CA THR A 238 15.59 -5.70 -68.37
C THR A 238 15.28 -5.99 -69.84
N GLU A 239 14.19 -6.71 -70.12
CA GLU A 239 13.75 -7.05 -71.48
C GLU A 239 13.17 -5.84 -72.21
N GLU A 240 12.57 -4.92 -71.46
CA GLU A 240 11.98 -3.68 -71.95
C GLU A 240 12.96 -2.49 -71.93
N CYS A 241 14.21 -2.73 -71.52
CA CYS A 241 15.21 -1.68 -71.36
C CYS A 241 15.71 -1.18 -72.72
N TRP A 242 15.39 0.07 -73.05
CA TRP A 242 15.82 0.72 -74.29
C TRP A 242 17.35 0.67 -74.48
N LYS A 243 18.14 0.90 -73.42
CA LYS A 243 19.62 0.79 -73.46
C LYS A 243 20.11 -0.63 -73.73
N ALA A 244 19.44 -1.65 -73.17
CA ALA A 244 19.81 -3.04 -73.42
C ALA A 244 19.43 -3.47 -74.85
N ARG A 245 18.35 -2.92 -75.42
CA ARG A 245 17.96 -3.14 -76.82
C ARG A 245 18.91 -2.48 -77.81
N SER A 246 19.42 -1.27 -77.53
CA SER A 246 20.33 -0.58 -78.43
C SER A 246 21.70 -1.28 -78.56
N GLU A 247 22.18 -1.94 -77.51
CA GLU A 247 23.46 -2.68 -77.53
C GLU A 247 23.38 -4.06 -78.19
N ARG A 248 22.20 -4.64 -78.36
CA ARG A 248 22.02 -5.95 -79.04
C ARG A 248 21.95 -5.84 -80.57
N VAL A 249 21.96 -4.63 -81.11
CA VAL A 249 21.83 -4.33 -82.55
C VAL A 249 23.18 -3.90 -83.15
N LEU A 250 24.26 -3.93 -82.36
CA LEU A 250 25.66 -3.85 -82.80
C LEU A 250 26.32 -5.22 -82.62
#